data_AF-A0A2M8PHT1-F1
#
_entry.id   AF-A0A2M8PHT1-F1
#
_cell.length_a   1.000
_cell.length_b   1.000
_cell.length_c   1.000
_cell.angle_alpha   90.00
_cell.angle_beta   90.00
_cell.angle_gamma   90.00
#
_symmetry.space_group_name_H-M   'P 1'
#
loop_
_entity.id
_entity.type
_entity.pdbx_description
1 polymer ?
#
loop_
_entity_poly.entity_id
_entity_poly.type
_entity_poly.pdbx_seq_one_letter_code
_entity_poly.pdbx_strand_id
1 'polypeptide(L)'
;MSMDDIINRKRKGMGCMLIVPLVFACIATTTVALDRLCVDVLSWRIPVHPASRIVRQTYNFLTPNGLGQTVTTYFVEGAPREIELWFNRQIGERLRALEKEPERSFYYNISAIAKNVGLAEDGVNTQLIVIARCLSSRSE
;
A
#
# COMPACT_ATOMS: atom_id res chain seq x y z
N MET A 1 15.92 52.95 15.95
CA MET A 1 15.68 51.51 15.70
C MET A 1 16.87 50.78 16.31
N SER A 2 16.67 50.06 17.43
CA SER A 2 17.78 49.53 18.24
C SER A 2 18.50 48.37 17.55
N MET A 3 19.80 48.25 17.77
CA MET A 3 20.64 47.18 17.23
C MET A 3 20.20 45.79 17.74
N ASP A 4 19.53 45.73 18.90
CA ASP A 4 18.94 44.52 19.48
C ASP A 4 17.77 43.97 18.67
N ASP A 5 16.99 44.83 18.00
CA ASP A 5 15.86 44.42 17.15
C ASP A 5 16.33 43.71 15.88
N ILE A 6 17.50 44.10 15.34
CA ILE A 6 18.09 43.52 14.13
C ILE A 6 18.67 42.13 14.44
N ILE A 7 19.31 41.97 15.60
CA ILE A 7 19.85 40.68 16.06
C ILE A 7 18.71 39.70 16.36
N ASN A 8 17.62 40.16 17.00
CA ASN A 8 16.44 39.33 17.24
C ASN A 8 15.70 38.95 15.95
N ARG A 9 15.62 39.85 14.94
CA ARG A 9 15.06 39.50 13.62
C ARG A 9 15.92 38.49 12.87
N LYS A 10 17.25 38.63 12.87
CA LYS A 10 18.16 37.66 12.23
C LYS A 10 18.11 36.29 12.92
N ARG A 11 18.08 36.22 14.26
CA ARG A 11 17.92 34.95 15.00
C ARG A 11 16.57 34.27 14.74
N LYS A 12 15.47 35.03 14.68
CA LYS A 12 14.13 34.48 14.36
C LYS A 12 14.00 34.03 12.91
N GLY A 13 14.55 34.80 11.96
CA GLY A 13 14.55 34.44 10.53
C GLY A 13 15.40 33.21 10.22
N MET A 14 16.56 33.09 10.86
CA MET A 14 17.46 31.94 10.65
C MET A 14 16.97 30.66 11.37
N GLY A 15 16.28 30.81 12.50
CA GLY A 15 15.60 29.70 13.18
C GLY A 15 14.48 29.08 12.34
N CYS A 16 13.61 29.91 11.74
CA CYS A 16 12.57 29.42 10.83
C CYS A 16 13.15 28.75 9.57
N MET A 17 14.27 29.27 9.05
CA MET A 17 14.94 28.71 7.87
C MET A 17 15.50 27.29 8.10
N LEU A 18 15.79 26.91 9.35
CA LEU A 18 16.26 25.57 9.70
C LEU A 18 15.13 24.65 10.17
N ILE A 19 14.16 25.18 10.93
CA ILE A 19 13.05 24.37 11.47
C ILE A 19 12.13 23.88 10.34
N VAL A 20 11.80 24.75 9.39
CA VAL A 20 10.90 24.40 8.27
C VAL A 20 11.41 23.20 7.47
N PRO A 21 12.64 23.19 6.91
CA PRO A 21 13.14 22.03 6.18
C PRO A 21 13.32 20.79 7.07
N LEU A 22 13.64 20.96 8.37
CA LEU A 22 13.70 19.84 9.30
C LEU A 22 12.32 19.15 9.45
N VAL A 23 11.25 19.93 9.58
CA VAL A 23 9.88 19.41 9.67
C VAL A 23 9.50 18.70 8.36
N PHE A 24 9.77 19.31 7.21
CA PHE A 24 9.53 18.66 5.91
C PHE A 24 10.32 17.37 5.74
N ALA A 25 11.60 17.35 6.16
CA ALA A 25 12.42 16.15 6.14
C ALA A 25 11.81 15.05 7.01
N CYS A 26 11.37 15.38 8.24
CA CYS A 26 10.71 14.45 9.15
C CYS A 26 9.41 13.86 8.56
N ILE A 27 8.57 14.71 7.95
CA ILE A 27 7.36 14.26 7.26
C ILE A 27 7.73 13.33 6.11
N ALA A 28 8.66 13.74 5.24
CA ALA A 28 9.08 12.96 4.09
C ALA A 28 9.64 11.58 4.50
N THR A 29 10.51 11.53 5.51
CA THR A 29 11.07 10.26 6.02
C THR A 29 9.99 9.35 6.59
N THR A 30 9.03 9.93 7.32
CA THR A 30 7.92 9.16 7.91
C THR A 30 7.01 8.61 6.82
N THR A 31 6.67 9.42 5.81
CA THR A 31 5.85 8.99 4.68
C THR A 31 6.52 7.84 3.90
N VAL A 32 7.82 7.94 3.63
CA VAL A 32 8.56 6.87 2.95
C VAL A 32 8.63 5.60 3.81
N ALA A 33 8.84 5.73 5.11
CA ALA A 33 8.86 4.59 6.03
C ALA A 33 7.50 3.87 6.06
N LEU A 34 6.40 4.62 6.13
CA LEU A 34 5.05 4.07 6.09
C LEU A 34 4.74 3.41 4.74
N ASP A 35 5.17 4.01 3.63
CA ASP A 35 5.02 3.43 2.30
C ASP A 35 5.72 2.07 2.19
N ARG A 36 6.98 1.98 2.66
CA ARG A 36 7.75 0.72 2.67
C ARG A 36 7.14 -0.35 3.58
N LEU A 37 6.63 0.04 4.74
CA LEU A 37 5.89 -0.85 5.63
C LEU A 37 4.64 -1.40 4.93
N CYS A 38 3.89 -0.55 4.22
CA CYS A 38 2.71 -0.98 3.46
C CYS A 38 3.08 -1.95 2.32
N VAL A 39 4.19 -1.71 1.61
CA VAL A 39 4.69 -2.63 0.58
C VAL A 39 4.97 -4.00 1.17
N ASP A 40 5.68 -4.08 2.30
CA ASP A 40 6.00 -5.34 2.95
C ASP A 40 4.72 -6.10 3.39
N VAL A 41 3.82 -5.39 4.08
CA VAL A 41 2.54 -5.91 4.54
C VAL A 41 1.70 -6.45 3.38
N LEU A 42 1.53 -5.67 2.32
CA LEU A 42 0.70 -6.03 1.18
C LEU A 42 1.36 -7.10 0.31
N SER A 43 2.69 -7.14 0.22
CA SER A 43 3.41 -8.24 -0.47
C SER A 43 3.15 -9.59 0.20
N TRP A 44 3.08 -9.61 1.54
CA TRP A 44 2.72 -10.82 2.28
C TRP A 44 1.21 -11.13 2.20
N ARG A 45 0.33 -10.12 2.19
CA ARG A 45 -1.13 -10.34 2.20
C ARG A 45 -1.77 -10.60 0.85
N ILE A 46 -1.22 -10.11 -0.26
CA ILE A 46 -1.76 -10.33 -1.62
C ILE A 46 -1.21 -11.64 -2.19
N PRO A 47 -2.04 -12.65 -2.48
CA PRO A 47 -1.56 -13.88 -3.10
C PRO A 47 -1.41 -13.65 -4.60
N VAL A 48 -0.21 -13.94 -5.12
CA VAL A 48 0.10 -13.83 -6.55
C VAL A 48 0.12 -15.23 -7.13
N HIS A 49 -0.74 -15.49 -8.11
CA HIS A 49 -0.79 -16.80 -8.75
C HIS A 49 0.48 -17.01 -9.59
N PRO A 50 1.14 -18.18 -9.55
CA PRO A 50 2.43 -18.38 -10.23
C PRO A 50 2.33 -18.24 -11.75
N ALA A 51 1.21 -18.66 -12.34
CA ALA A 51 0.93 -18.49 -13.78
C ALA A 51 0.30 -17.13 -14.12
N SER A 52 0.30 -16.16 -13.21
CA SER A 52 -0.27 -14.85 -13.48
C SER A 52 0.73 -13.90 -14.15
N ARG A 53 0.21 -13.03 -15.00
CA ARG A 53 0.94 -11.86 -15.52
C ARG A 53 0.18 -10.59 -15.18
N ILE A 54 0.91 -9.55 -14.76
CA ILE A 54 0.33 -8.23 -14.52
C ILE A 54 0.05 -7.58 -15.88
N VAL A 55 -1.21 -7.21 -16.12
CA VAL A 55 -1.63 -6.51 -17.34
C VAL A 55 -1.75 -5.01 -17.10
N ARG A 56 -2.24 -4.64 -15.92
CA ARG A 56 -2.39 -3.23 -15.54
C ARG A 56 -2.16 -3.09 -14.04
N GLN A 57 -1.46 -2.04 -13.66
CA GLN A 57 -1.28 -1.67 -12.27
C GLN A 57 -1.45 -0.16 -12.13
N THR A 58 -2.36 0.26 -11.27
CA THR A 58 -2.63 1.66 -10.98
C THR A 58 -2.58 1.87 -9.48
N TYR A 59 -1.96 2.95 -9.03
CA TYR A 59 -1.81 3.29 -7.62
C TYR A 59 -1.91 4.81 -7.46
N ASN A 60 -2.37 5.27 -6.29
CA ASN A 60 -2.64 6.69 -6.04
C ASN A 60 -1.56 7.39 -5.19
N PHE A 61 -0.44 6.70 -4.89
CA PHE A 61 0.63 7.22 -4.06
C PHE A 61 2.03 6.92 -4.64
N LEU A 62 3.05 6.80 -3.79
CA LEU A 62 4.46 6.69 -4.19
C LEU A 62 4.79 5.40 -4.91
N THR A 63 4.37 4.25 -4.38
CA THR A 63 4.76 2.93 -4.92
C THR A 63 3.57 1.98 -5.05
N PRO A 64 3.65 0.97 -5.95
CA PRO A 64 2.67 -0.09 -6.01
C PRO A 64 2.64 -0.89 -4.71
N ASN A 65 1.43 -1.18 -4.23
CA ASN A 65 1.17 -1.80 -2.93
C ASN A 65 1.75 -1.00 -1.74
N GLY A 66 2.06 0.29 -1.95
CA GLY A 66 2.48 1.20 -0.91
C GLY A 66 1.31 1.79 -0.12
N LEU A 67 1.55 2.96 0.44
CA LEU A 67 0.52 3.72 1.15
C LEU A 67 -0.64 4.06 0.20
N GLY A 68 -1.88 4.07 0.69
CA GLY A 68 -3.04 4.42 -0.14
C GLY A 68 -3.72 3.20 -0.77
N GLN A 69 -4.05 3.28 -2.06
CA GLN A 69 -4.73 2.23 -2.82
C GLN A 69 -3.94 1.85 -4.07
N THR A 70 -3.80 0.55 -4.29
CA THR A 70 -3.30 -0.05 -5.53
C THR A 70 -4.34 -1.00 -6.10
N VAL A 71 -4.60 -0.88 -7.40
CA VAL A 71 -5.42 -1.82 -8.17
C VAL A 71 -4.49 -2.51 -9.17
N THR A 72 -4.37 -3.82 -9.04
CA THR A 72 -3.57 -4.64 -9.95
C THR A 72 -4.47 -5.63 -10.67
N THR A 73 -4.45 -5.59 -11.99
CA THR A 73 -5.16 -6.52 -12.87
C THR A 73 -4.17 -7.56 -13.38
N TYR A 74 -4.45 -8.82 -13.08
CA TYR A 74 -3.72 -9.99 -13.51
C TYR A 74 -4.52 -10.73 -14.58
N PHE A 75 -3.82 -11.27 -15.58
CA PHE A 75 -4.35 -12.38 -16.38
C PHE A 75 -3.76 -13.68 -15.87
N VAL A 76 -4.61 -14.68 -15.73
CA VAL A 76 -4.27 -16.00 -15.22
C VAL A 76 -4.91 -17.05 -16.11
N GLU A 77 -4.15 -18.07 -16.48
CA GLU A 77 -4.68 -19.21 -17.21
C GLU A 77 -5.59 -20.05 -16.29
N GLY A 78 -6.73 -20.50 -16.82
CA GLY A 78 -7.68 -21.35 -16.09
C GLY A 78 -9.08 -20.74 -15.97
N ALA A 79 -10.01 -21.49 -15.36
CA ALA A 79 -11.39 -21.06 -15.22
C ALA A 79 -11.55 -20.03 -14.08
N PRO A 80 -12.42 -19.00 -14.22
CA PRO A 80 -12.58 -17.96 -13.20
C PRO A 80 -12.88 -18.49 -11.80
N ARG A 81 -13.72 -19.53 -11.71
CA ARG A 81 -14.10 -20.17 -10.44
C ARG A 81 -12.91 -20.83 -9.75
N GLU A 82 -12.00 -21.45 -10.49
CA GLU A 82 -10.82 -22.11 -9.93
C GLU A 82 -9.85 -21.08 -9.37
N ILE A 83 -9.60 -20.00 -10.11
CA ILE A 83 -8.76 -18.88 -9.68
C ILE A 83 -9.34 -18.20 -8.44
N GLU A 84 -10.66 -18.00 -8.41
CA GLU A 84 -11.34 -17.44 -7.26
C GLU A 84 -11.19 -18.30 -6.00
N LEU A 85 -11.40 -19.61 -6.13
CA LEU A 85 -11.27 -20.58 -5.04
C LEU A 85 -9.83 -20.66 -4.54
N TRP A 86 -8.84 -20.70 -5.46
CA TRP A 86 -7.43 -20.67 -5.11
C TRP A 86 -7.10 -19.42 -4.29
N PHE A 87 -7.53 -18.24 -4.75
CA PHE A 87 -7.25 -16.98 -4.07
C PHE A 87 -7.90 -16.94 -2.67
N ASN A 88 -9.15 -17.39 -2.55
CA ASN A 88 -9.84 -17.48 -1.25
C ASN A 88 -9.12 -18.44 -0.29
N ARG A 89 -8.63 -19.57 -0.79
CA ARG A 89 -7.86 -20.53 0.00
C ARG A 89 -6.56 -19.90 0.53
N GLN A 90 -5.81 -19.19 -0.32
CA GLN A 90 -4.58 -18.50 0.09
C GLN A 90 -4.83 -17.43 1.15
N ILE A 91 -5.90 -16.64 1.00
CA ILE A 91 -6.31 -15.67 2.03
C ILE A 91 -6.68 -16.38 3.34
N GLY A 92 -7.44 -17.49 3.26
CA GLY A 92 -7.80 -18.28 4.43
C GLY A 92 -6.59 -18.89 5.15
N GLU A 93 -5.59 -19.38 4.43
CA GLU A 93 -4.33 -19.90 4.99
C GLU A 93 -3.57 -18.79 5.75
N ARG A 94 -3.51 -17.57 5.18
CA ARG A 94 -2.87 -16.41 5.83
C ARG A 94 -3.64 -15.90 7.04
N LEU A 95 -4.96 -15.99 7.03
CA LEU A 95 -5.80 -15.65 8.18
C LEU A 95 -5.58 -16.64 9.34
N ARG A 96 -5.48 -17.94 9.05
CA ARG A 96 -5.16 -18.95 10.08
C ARG A 96 -3.74 -18.81 10.62
N ALA A 97 -2.79 -18.35 9.79
CA ALA A 97 -1.43 -18.08 10.25
C ALA A 97 -1.38 -16.98 11.33
N LEU A 98 -2.31 -16.00 11.30
CA LEU A 98 -2.41 -14.97 12.33
C LEU A 98 -2.67 -15.52 13.73
N GLU A 99 -3.44 -16.60 13.85
CA GLU A 99 -3.74 -17.22 15.15
C GLU A 99 -2.46 -17.71 15.84
N LYS A 100 -1.42 -18.02 15.04
CA LYS A 100 -0.12 -18.48 15.52
C LYS A 100 0.89 -17.35 15.71
N GLU A 101 0.68 -16.20 15.05
CA GLU A 101 1.60 -15.06 14.99
C GLU A 101 0.82 -13.75 15.24
N PRO A 102 0.39 -13.51 16.50
CA PRO A 102 -0.47 -12.38 16.85
C PRO A 102 0.18 -11.02 16.57
N GLU A 103 1.51 -10.93 16.52
CA GLU A 103 2.24 -9.74 16.12
C GLU A 103 1.90 -9.28 14.69
N ARG A 104 1.48 -10.20 13.81
CA ARG A 104 1.03 -9.89 12.44
C ARG A 104 -0.41 -9.41 12.38
N SER A 105 -1.17 -9.43 13.48
CA SER A 105 -2.51 -8.85 13.53
C SER A 105 -2.51 -7.37 13.13
N PHE A 106 -1.44 -6.64 13.46
CA PHE A 106 -1.24 -5.26 13.05
C PHE A 106 -1.37 -5.09 11.52
N TYR A 107 -0.82 -6.01 10.74
CA TYR A 107 -0.85 -5.97 9.27
C TYR A 107 -2.28 -5.99 8.73
N TYR A 108 -3.19 -6.68 9.42
CA TYR A 108 -4.60 -6.75 9.04
C TYR A 108 -5.37 -5.49 9.41
N ASN A 109 -4.99 -4.82 10.49
CA ASN A 109 -5.63 -3.59 10.92
C ASN A 109 -5.27 -2.42 10.01
N ILE A 110 -4.05 -2.40 9.46
CA ILE A 110 -3.58 -1.31 8.62
C ILE A 110 -3.83 -1.51 7.13
N SER A 111 -4.33 -2.68 6.71
CA SER A 111 -4.54 -2.95 5.28
C SER A 111 -5.82 -3.72 4.98
N ALA A 112 -6.28 -3.64 3.74
CA ALA A 112 -7.44 -4.37 3.25
C ALA A 112 -7.21 -4.83 1.81
N ILE A 113 -7.75 -6.01 1.49
CA ILE A 113 -7.68 -6.58 0.15
C ILE A 113 -9.10 -6.96 -0.28
N ALA A 114 -9.47 -6.50 -1.48
CA ALA A 114 -10.65 -6.96 -2.19
C ALA A 114 -10.22 -7.52 -3.54
N LYS A 115 -11.07 -8.35 -4.13
CA LYS A 115 -10.82 -8.97 -5.43
C LYS A 115 -12.08 -8.98 -6.29
N ASN A 116 -11.89 -8.99 -7.59
CA ASN A 116 -12.91 -9.28 -8.59
C ASN A 116 -12.31 -10.28 -9.59
N VAL A 117 -13.07 -11.32 -9.93
CA VAL A 117 -12.62 -12.40 -10.82
C VAL A 117 -13.64 -12.53 -11.96
N GLY A 118 -13.16 -12.53 -13.19
CA GLY A 118 -14.00 -12.63 -14.37
C GLY A 118 -13.24 -13.19 -15.56
N LEU A 119 -13.92 -13.37 -16.68
CA LEU A 119 -13.25 -13.68 -17.94
C LEU A 119 -12.51 -12.42 -18.45
N ALA A 120 -11.30 -12.60 -18.98
CA ALA A 120 -10.59 -11.54 -19.64
C ALA A 120 -11.24 -11.21 -20.99
N GLU A 121 -10.98 -10.00 -21.50
CA GLU A 121 -11.52 -9.53 -22.79
C GLU A 121 -11.03 -10.38 -23.98
N ASP A 122 -9.91 -11.09 -23.82
CA ASP A 122 -9.40 -12.03 -24.84
C ASP A 122 -10.21 -13.33 -24.93
N GLY A 123 -11.14 -13.58 -24.01
CA GLY A 123 -12.00 -14.76 -23.97
C GLY A 123 -11.28 -16.08 -23.64
N VAL A 124 -9.97 -16.04 -23.36
CA VAL A 124 -9.13 -17.23 -23.10
C VAL A 124 -8.61 -17.21 -21.67
N ASN A 125 -8.17 -16.06 -21.18
CA ASN A 125 -7.64 -15.92 -19.83
C ASN A 125 -8.72 -15.54 -18.82
N THR A 126 -8.45 -15.81 -17.56
CA THR A 126 -9.19 -15.23 -16.44
C THR A 126 -8.56 -13.90 -16.06
N GLN A 127 -9.38 -12.87 -15.90
CA GLN A 127 -8.98 -11.61 -15.31
C GLN A 127 -9.20 -11.66 -13.79
N LEU A 128 -8.14 -11.41 -13.03
CA LEU A 128 -8.17 -11.24 -11.59
C LEU A 128 -7.77 -9.79 -11.26
N ILE A 129 -8.72 -9.00 -10.76
CA ILE A 129 -8.47 -7.64 -10.29
C ILE A 129 -8.32 -7.69 -8.77
N VAL A 130 -7.18 -7.26 -8.27
CA VAL A 130 -6.90 -7.15 -6.83
C VAL A 130 -6.84 -5.69 -6.46
N ILE A 131 -7.66 -5.29 -5.49
CA ILE A 131 -7.69 -3.96 -4.91
C ILE A 131 -7.06 -4.05 -3.52
N ALA A 132 -5.87 -3.49 -3.38
CA ALA A 132 -5.14 -3.43 -2.14
C ALA A 132 -5.19 -2.02 -1.56
N ARG A 133 -5.40 -1.91 -0.26
CA ARG A 133 -5.44 -0.65 0.48
C ARG A 133 -4.54 -0.76 1.72
N CYS A 134 -3.74 0.25 2.01
CA CYS A 134 -2.96 0.34 3.23
C CYS A 134 -2.99 1.75 3.81
N LEU A 135 -3.36 1.87 5.09
CA LEU A 135 -3.53 3.14 5.82
C LEU A 135 -4.31 4.20 5.02
N SER A 136 -5.27 3.73 4.21
CA SER A 136 -6.19 4.54 3.42
C SER A 136 -7.52 4.55 4.12
N SER A 137 -8.17 5.72 4.25
CA SER A 137 -9.54 5.78 4.72
C SER A 137 -10.41 4.87 3.85
N ARG A 138 -11.19 3.97 4.48
CA ARG A 138 -12.29 3.28 3.81
C ARG A 138 -13.24 4.38 3.33
N SER A 139 -13.28 4.65 2.02
CA SER A 139 -14.50 5.21 1.45
C SER A 139 -15.51 4.06 1.48
N GLU A 140 -16.44 4.15 2.42
CA GLU A 140 -17.74 3.48 2.32
C GLU A 140 -18.43 3.91 1.01
#